data_AF-A0A261FKL6-F1
#
_entry.id   AF-A0A261FKL6-F1
#
_cell.length_a   1.000
_cell.length_b   1.000
_cell.length_c   1.000
_cell.angle_alpha   90.00
_cell.angle_beta   90.00
_cell.angle_gamma   90.00
#
_symmetry.space_group_name_H-M   'P 1'
#
loop_
_entity.id
_entity.type
_entity.pdbx_description
1 polymer ?
#
loop_
_entity_poly.entity_id
_entity_poly.type
_entity_poly.pdbx_seq_one_letter_code
_entity_poly.pdbx_strand_id
1 'polypeptide(L)'
;MRTPITLRRLTTAGITIQARLITIESTTEQGRPDLHATVLPEDIEHLPDWILDTPHHPHPHRPTGPHPHHNRQTTLTTNERKPDMNLPTPQQLATTPLDQVILFDTETTGLGPTDEILSIAICDGTGRILLDTLIRPTRHDTWPQAERIHHISPDKVAGQPTIGHIAPTILGHLSAAAIISGYNTTFDLRMLAQSLQTPTLDRILDHTPIHDCMTDYARIHGERDPRHNDYKWQKLAVAAAHYGYTFHAHDAAEDIKATAHVYRHITGHAN
;
A
#
# COMPACT_ATOMS: atom_id res chain seq x y z
N MET A 1 -9.35 -36.67 -20.76
CA MET A 1 -8.41 -36.33 -21.86
C MET A 1 -7.65 -35.09 -21.39
N ARG A 2 -6.30 -35.07 -21.48
CA ARG A 2 -5.48 -33.97 -20.94
C ARG A 2 -5.45 -32.81 -21.96
N THR A 3 -5.93 -31.64 -21.54
CA THR A 3 -5.98 -30.38 -22.29
C THR A 3 -4.55 -29.85 -22.55
N PRO A 4 -4.25 -29.22 -23.70
CA PRO A 4 -2.89 -28.79 -24.02
C PRO A 4 -2.48 -27.55 -23.21
N ILE A 5 -1.36 -27.67 -22.50
CA ILE A 5 -0.70 -26.57 -21.77
C ILE A 5 0.12 -25.76 -22.79
N THR A 6 -0.19 -24.48 -22.96
CA THR A 6 0.65 -23.57 -23.76
C THR A 6 1.54 -22.77 -22.82
N LEU A 7 2.86 -23.01 -22.88
CA LEU A 7 3.86 -22.22 -22.17
C LEU A 7 4.14 -20.94 -22.97
N ARG A 8 3.98 -19.77 -22.34
CA ARG A 8 4.49 -18.50 -22.90
C ARG A 8 5.52 -17.91 -21.94
N ARG A 9 6.66 -17.51 -22.50
CA ARG A 9 7.76 -16.87 -21.79
C ARG A 9 7.47 -15.36 -21.74
N LEU A 10 7.38 -14.79 -20.55
CA LEU A 10 7.32 -13.34 -20.35
C LEU A 10 8.70 -12.88 -19.85
N THR A 11 9.25 -11.86 -20.50
CA THR A 11 10.55 -11.26 -20.14
C THR A 11 10.37 -9.77 -19.90
N THR A 12 10.61 -9.34 -18.67
CA THR A 12 10.77 -7.92 -18.30
C THR A 12 11.95 -7.83 -17.32
N ALA A 13 12.86 -6.88 -17.54
CA ALA A 13 13.98 -6.55 -16.64
C ALA A 13 14.87 -7.73 -16.18
N GLY A 14 15.18 -8.68 -17.07
CA GLY A 14 16.18 -9.72 -16.81
C GLY A 14 15.72 -10.87 -15.90
N ILE A 15 14.47 -10.87 -15.43
CA ILE A 15 13.87 -11.97 -14.67
C ILE A 15 12.95 -12.77 -15.60
N THR A 16 13.18 -14.08 -15.70
CA THR A 16 12.31 -15.00 -16.45
C THR A 16 11.36 -15.68 -15.48
N ILE A 17 10.07 -15.41 -15.58
CA ILE A 17 9.03 -16.13 -14.83
C ILE A 17 8.29 -17.05 -15.80
N GLN A 18 8.26 -18.35 -15.51
CA GLN A 18 7.44 -19.32 -16.22
C GLN A 18 6.07 -19.38 -15.54
N ALA A 19 5.08 -18.67 -16.06
CA ALA A 19 3.70 -18.81 -15.59
C ALA A 19 2.95 -19.81 -16.48
N ARG A 20 2.31 -20.82 -15.88
CA ARG A 20 1.35 -21.69 -16.58
C ARG A 20 -0.03 -21.05 -16.53
N LEU A 21 -0.61 -20.72 -17.68
CA LEU A 21 -2.05 -20.46 -17.74
C LEU A 21 -2.80 -21.78 -17.71
N ILE A 22 -3.70 -21.92 -16.74
CA ILE A 22 -4.67 -23.02 -16.69
C ILE A 22 -5.96 -22.50 -17.30
N THR A 23 -6.43 -23.13 -18.37
CA THR A 23 -7.79 -22.92 -18.85
C THR A 23 -8.73 -23.67 -17.90
N ILE A 24 -9.51 -22.94 -17.10
CA ILE A 24 -10.59 -23.53 -16.30
C ILE A 24 -11.81 -23.58 -17.22
N GLU A 25 -12.25 -24.78 -17.60
CA GLU A 25 -13.50 -24.92 -18.35
C GLU A 25 -14.69 -24.70 -17.41
N SER A 26 -15.04 -23.45 -17.13
CA SER A 26 -16.43 -23.08 -16.79
C SER A 26 -17.05 -22.45 -18.03
N THR A 27 -17.96 -23.19 -18.65
CA THR A 27 -18.77 -22.67 -19.75
C THR A 27 -19.78 -21.68 -19.16
N THR A 28 -19.58 -20.39 -19.41
CA THR A 28 -20.69 -19.44 -19.38
C THR A 28 -21.45 -19.53 -20.70
N GLU A 29 -22.76 -19.27 -20.65
CA GLU A 29 -23.76 -19.47 -21.72
C GLU A 29 -23.50 -18.68 -23.03
N GLN A 30 -22.35 -18.02 -23.16
CA GLN A 30 -21.98 -17.13 -24.27
C GLN A 30 -20.61 -17.46 -24.92
N GLY A 31 -19.99 -18.60 -24.60
CA GLY A 31 -18.92 -19.17 -25.44
C GLY A 31 -17.60 -18.38 -25.50
N ARG A 32 -17.27 -17.56 -24.50
CA ARG A 32 -15.92 -16.99 -24.31
C ARG A 32 -15.18 -17.72 -23.18
N PRO A 33 -13.92 -18.13 -23.36
CA PRO A 33 -13.14 -18.75 -22.30
C PRO A 33 -12.78 -17.71 -21.22
N ASP A 34 -13.07 -18.02 -19.96
CA ASP A 34 -12.63 -17.25 -18.80
C ASP A 34 -11.22 -17.69 -18.41
N LEU A 35 -10.26 -16.75 -18.41
CA LEU A 35 -8.86 -17.01 -18.06
C LEU A 35 -8.61 -16.46 -16.66
N HIS A 36 -8.75 -17.30 -15.65
CA HIS A 36 -8.31 -16.97 -14.29
C HIS A 36 -6.83 -17.35 -14.11
N ALA A 37 -6.01 -16.38 -13.73
CA ALA A 37 -4.66 -16.65 -13.24
C ALA A 37 -4.74 -17.05 -11.76
N THR A 38 -4.42 -18.31 -11.46
CA THR A 38 -4.26 -18.80 -10.09
C THR A 38 -2.82 -19.25 -9.93
N VAL A 39 -2.12 -18.70 -8.95
CA VAL A 39 -0.78 -19.14 -8.56
C VAL A 39 -0.95 -20.39 -7.70
N LEU A 40 -0.42 -21.53 -8.14
CA LEU A 40 -0.51 -22.77 -7.38
C LEU A 40 0.62 -22.83 -6.32
N PRO A 41 0.41 -23.49 -5.17
CA PRO A 41 1.39 -23.54 -4.09
C PRO A 41 2.77 -24.10 -4.50
N GLU A 42 2.81 -24.97 -5.51
CA GLU A 42 4.04 -25.53 -6.07
C GLU A 42 4.90 -24.54 -6.89
N ASP A 43 4.38 -23.37 -7.26
CA ASP A 43 5.14 -22.33 -7.99
C ASP A 43 5.96 -21.42 -7.04
N ILE A 44 5.99 -21.72 -5.73
CA ILE A 44 6.76 -21.02 -4.69
C ILE A 44 8.23 -21.51 -4.62
N GLU A 45 8.62 -22.53 -5.39
CA GLU A 45 9.96 -23.12 -5.29
C GLU A 45 11.10 -22.32 -5.93
N HIS A 46 10.90 -21.07 -6.37
CA HIS A 46 11.98 -20.22 -6.92
C HIS A 46 12.03 -18.82 -6.28
N LEU A 47 11.75 -18.73 -4.98
CA LEU A 47 12.19 -17.58 -4.17
C LEU A 47 13.66 -17.77 -3.77
N PRO A 48 14.50 -16.73 -3.83
CA PRO A 48 15.92 -16.85 -3.49
C PRO A 48 16.12 -17.33 -2.04
N ASP A 49 17.11 -18.21 -1.84
CA ASP A 49 17.35 -19.00 -0.60
C ASP A 49 17.37 -18.21 0.72
N TRP A 50 17.51 -16.88 0.69
CA TRP A 50 17.48 -16.04 1.90
C TRP A 50 16.07 -15.73 2.44
N ILE A 51 15.01 -16.16 1.74
CA ILE A 51 13.60 -15.99 2.17
C ILE A 51 13.12 -17.15 3.07
N LEU A 52 13.80 -18.30 3.10
CA LEU A 52 13.34 -19.51 3.80
C LEU A 52 14.03 -19.79 5.15
N ASP A 53 14.94 -18.93 5.62
CA ASP A 53 15.71 -19.19 6.83
C ASP A 53 15.04 -18.59 8.09
N THR A 54 14.16 -19.37 8.72
CA THR A 54 13.77 -19.16 10.12
C THR A 54 14.70 -19.96 11.04
N PRO A 55 15.47 -19.34 11.95
CA PRO A 55 16.09 -20.10 13.02
C PRO A 55 15.04 -20.41 14.09
N HIS A 56 14.71 -21.70 14.17
CA HIS A 56 14.21 -22.31 15.40
C HIS A 56 15.30 -22.28 16.49
N HIS A 57 14.83 -22.23 17.76
CA HIS A 57 15.47 -22.63 19.04
C HIS A 57 16.31 -21.59 19.81
N PRO A 58 16.52 -21.78 21.14
CA PRO A 58 15.59 -22.09 22.23
C PRO A 58 15.79 -21.11 23.43
N HIS A 59 14.93 -21.17 24.46
CA HIS A 59 15.17 -20.47 25.73
C HIS A 59 16.47 -20.95 26.42
N PRO A 60 17.22 -20.03 27.08
CA PRO A 60 17.72 -20.36 28.40
C PRO A 60 17.64 -19.22 29.43
N HIS A 61 17.36 -19.66 30.66
CA HIS A 61 17.63 -19.12 31.99
C HIS A 61 18.17 -17.68 32.20
N ARG A 62 17.46 -17.00 33.10
CA ARG A 62 17.82 -15.77 33.83
C ARG A 62 19.03 -15.97 34.75
N PRO A 63 19.87 -14.94 34.93
CA PRO A 63 20.41 -14.61 36.24
C PRO A 63 20.07 -13.17 36.67
N THR A 64 19.86 -13.03 37.96
CA THR A 64 19.58 -11.80 38.72
C THR A 64 20.86 -11.02 39.03
N GLY A 65 20.83 -9.70 38.81
CA GLY A 65 21.85 -8.76 39.30
C GLY A 65 21.45 -7.30 39.03
N PRO A 66 21.73 -6.34 39.93
CA PRO A 66 21.15 -5.00 39.86
C PRO A 66 21.98 -4.09 38.94
N HIS A 67 21.32 -3.35 38.05
CA HIS A 67 21.95 -2.27 37.27
C HIS A 67 21.20 -0.95 37.44
N PRO A 68 21.93 0.18 37.42
CA PRO A 68 21.57 1.41 38.11
C PRO A 68 20.54 2.23 37.33
N HIS A 69 19.70 2.94 38.09
CA HIS A 69 18.79 3.96 37.58
C HIS A 69 19.57 5.09 36.89
N HIS A 70 19.50 5.16 35.56
CA HIS A 70 19.74 6.39 34.81
C HIS A 70 18.39 6.98 34.44
N ASN A 71 18.03 8.03 35.19
CA ASN A 71 16.89 8.88 34.92
C ASN A 71 17.19 9.72 33.66
N ARG A 72 16.69 9.30 32.50
CA ARG A 72 16.55 10.18 31.34
C ARG A 72 15.11 10.67 31.31
N GLN A 73 14.88 11.85 31.87
CA GLN A 73 13.78 12.71 31.47
C GLN A 73 13.99 13.07 30.00
N THR A 74 13.36 12.34 29.08
CA THR A 74 13.16 12.82 27.72
C THR A 74 12.00 13.80 27.75
N THR A 75 12.35 15.09 27.71
CA THR A 75 11.43 16.17 27.41
C THR A 75 10.75 15.90 26.08
N LEU A 76 9.44 15.72 26.10
CA LEU A 76 8.57 15.76 24.93
C LEU A 76 8.65 17.17 24.33
N THR A 77 9.48 17.34 23.31
CA THR A 77 9.44 18.53 22.45
C THR A 77 8.64 18.16 21.21
N THR A 78 7.47 18.79 21.10
CA THR A 78 6.62 18.83 19.91
C THR A 78 7.39 19.41 18.74
N ASN A 79 7.89 18.54 17.88
CA ASN A 79 8.21 18.81 16.48
C ASN A 79 8.30 17.44 15.80
N GLU A 80 7.15 16.93 15.37
CA GLU A 80 7.07 15.75 14.51
C GLU A 80 7.67 16.09 13.14
N ARG A 81 9.00 16.13 13.08
CA ARG A 81 9.69 15.85 11.82
C ARG A 81 9.28 14.44 11.45
N LYS A 82 8.63 14.29 10.29
CA LYS A 82 8.36 12.98 9.68
C LYS A 82 9.65 12.14 9.82
N PRO A 83 9.56 10.86 10.23
CA PRO A 83 10.74 9.99 10.28
C PRO A 83 11.47 10.09 8.93
N ASP A 84 12.79 9.88 8.91
CA ASP A 84 13.63 9.90 7.71
C ASP A 84 13.11 8.86 6.71
N MET A 85 12.06 9.22 5.97
CA MET A 85 11.50 8.41 4.90
C MET A 85 12.55 8.43 3.80
N ASN A 86 12.75 7.29 3.15
CA ASN A 86 13.56 7.18 1.95
C ASN A 86 12.91 8.04 0.84
N LEU A 87 13.15 9.36 0.81
CA LEU A 87 12.48 10.25 -0.14
C LEU A 87 13.11 10.11 -1.54
N PRO A 88 12.32 9.90 -2.61
CA PRO A 88 12.87 9.92 -3.96
C PRO A 88 13.30 11.34 -4.36
N THR A 89 14.36 11.43 -5.15
CA THR A 89 14.77 12.71 -5.76
C THR A 89 13.78 13.15 -6.84
N PRO A 90 13.72 14.46 -7.17
CA PRO A 90 12.91 14.95 -8.29
C PRO A 90 13.22 14.25 -9.62
N GLN A 91 14.50 13.90 -9.86
CA GLN A 91 14.89 13.16 -11.05
C GLN A 91 14.30 11.74 -11.04
N GLN A 92 14.39 11.01 -9.92
CA GLN A 92 13.75 9.70 -9.78
C GLN A 92 12.25 9.77 -10.02
N LEU A 93 11.57 10.76 -9.43
CA LEU A 93 10.13 10.96 -9.64
C LEU A 93 9.79 11.19 -11.13
N ALA A 94 10.60 11.96 -11.86
CA ALA A 94 10.36 12.29 -13.26
C ALA A 94 10.76 11.18 -14.25
N THR A 95 11.63 10.24 -13.88
CA THR A 95 12.15 9.21 -14.80
C THR A 95 11.68 7.79 -14.48
N THR A 96 11.12 7.55 -13.30
CA THR A 96 10.65 6.20 -12.93
C THR A 96 9.45 5.82 -13.80
N PRO A 97 9.48 4.66 -14.48
CA PRO A 97 8.34 4.18 -15.25
C PRO A 97 7.06 4.11 -14.40
N LEU A 98 5.95 4.65 -14.91
CA LEU A 98 4.71 4.74 -14.16
C LEU A 98 4.17 3.38 -13.70
N ASP A 99 4.42 2.31 -14.45
CA ASP A 99 4.05 0.94 -14.08
C ASP A 99 4.89 0.33 -12.95
N GLN A 100 5.96 1.00 -12.52
CA GLN A 100 6.81 0.65 -11.38
C GLN A 100 6.57 1.55 -10.15
N VAL A 101 5.70 2.56 -10.28
CA VAL A 101 5.24 3.37 -9.15
C VAL A 101 3.99 2.71 -8.60
N ILE A 102 3.98 2.39 -7.31
CA ILE A 102 2.82 1.79 -6.64
C ILE A 102 2.20 2.82 -5.72
N LEU A 103 0.91 3.10 -5.94
CA LEU A 103 0.12 3.98 -5.11
C LEU A 103 -0.92 3.16 -4.36
N PHE A 104 -1.19 3.50 -3.11
CA PHE A 104 -2.28 2.88 -2.36
C PHE A 104 -3.00 3.88 -1.45
N ASP A 105 -4.25 3.56 -1.14
CA ASP A 105 -5.14 4.30 -0.25
C ASP A 105 -5.92 3.31 0.63
N THR A 106 -6.26 3.72 1.85
CA THR A 106 -6.98 2.89 2.81
C THR A 106 -8.20 3.58 3.40
N GLU A 107 -9.29 2.81 3.52
CA GLU A 107 -10.42 3.18 4.38
C GLU A 107 -10.36 2.35 5.65
N THR A 108 -10.67 2.96 6.80
CA THR A 108 -10.37 2.38 8.11
C THR A 108 -11.52 2.54 9.10
N THR A 109 -11.49 1.77 10.19
CA THR A 109 -12.47 1.92 11.29
C THR A 109 -12.34 3.26 12.03
N GLY A 110 -11.22 3.97 11.84
CA GLY A 110 -10.88 5.22 12.51
C GLY A 110 -9.42 5.62 12.30
N LEU A 111 -8.95 6.62 13.03
CA LEU A 111 -7.63 7.24 12.84
C LEU A 111 -6.60 6.87 13.91
N GLY A 112 -6.98 6.04 14.88
CA GLY A 112 -6.21 5.72 16.07
C GLY A 112 -5.25 4.53 15.92
N PRO A 113 -4.52 4.20 17.00
CA PRO A 113 -3.52 3.14 17.02
C PRO A 113 -4.11 1.72 17.08
N THR A 114 -5.40 1.58 17.39
CA THR A 114 -6.09 0.28 17.46
C THR A 114 -6.90 -0.01 16.20
N ASP A 115 -7.19 1.02 15.41
CA ASP A 115 -8.04 0.94 14.23
C ASP A 115 -7.52 -0.05 13.18
N GLU A 116 -8.43 -0.52 12.34
CA GLU A 116 -8.21 -1.56 11.35
C GLU A 116 -8.55 -1.07 9.95
N ILE A 117 -7.88 -1.63 8.95
CA ILE A 117 -8.18 -1.38 7.54
C ILE A 117 -9.45 -2.14 7.15
N LEU A 118 -10.38 -1.44 6.52
CA LEU A 118 -11.66 -1.94 6.00
C LEU A 118 -11.67 -2.06 4.47
N SER A 119 -10.86 -1.25 3.79
CA SER A 119 -10.65 -1.33 2.35
C SER A 119 -9.22 -0.92 2.02
N ILE A 120 -8.65 -1.54 1.00
CA ILE A 120 -7.41 -1.09 0.39
C ILE A 120 -7.54 -1.11 -1.13
N ALA A 121 -7.15 -0.01 -1.75
CA ALA A 121 -6.95 0.06 -3.19
C ALA A 121 -5.47 0.29 -3.48
N ILE A 122 -4.96 -0.39 -4.50
CA ILE A 122 -3.60 -0.26 -5.01
C ILE A 122 -3.69 -0.04 -6.52
N CYS A 123 -3.00 0.95 -7.03
CA CYS A 123 -2.84 1.17 -8.47
C CYS A 123 -1.37 1.41 -8.83
N ASP A 124 -1.04 1.29 -10.12
CA ASP A 124 0.23 1.82 -10.61
C ASP A 124 0.15 3.33 -10.92
N GLY A 125 1.28 3.97 -11.22
CA GLY A 125 1.37 5.38 -11.57
C GLY A 125 0.60 5.79 -12.82
N THR A 126 0.12 4.83 -13.64
CA THR A 126 -0.79 5.13 -14.76
C THR A 126 -2.24 5.33 -14.30
N GLY A 127 -2.56 4.90 -13.08
CA GLY A 127 -3.91 4.84 -12.52
C GLY A 127 -4.60 3.49 -12.76
N ARG A 128 -3.89 2.47 -13.27
CA ARG A 128 -4.44 1.13 -13.43
C ARG A 128 -4.53 0.44 -12.07
N ILE A 129 -5.75 0.06 -11.67
CA ILE A 129 -5.99 -0.69 -10.44
C ILE A 129 -5.33 -2.07 -10.51
N LEU A 130 -4.56 -2.40 -9.47
CA LEU A 130 -3.89 -3.68 -9.26
C LEU A 130 -4.57 -4.52 -8.17
N LEU A 131 -5.11 -3.84 -7.15
CA LEU A 131 -5.91 -4.42 -6.08
C LEU A 131 -7.00 -3.42 -5.68
N ASP A 132 -8.20 -3.91 -5.44
CA ASP A 132 -9.31 -3.17 -4.87
C ASP A 132 -10.16 -4.17 -4.09
N THR A 133 -10.09 -4.11 -2.76
CA THR A 133 -10.76 -5.11 -1.91
C THR A 133 -11.19 -4.54 -0.58
N LEU A 134 -12.37 -4.98 -0.15
CA LEU A 134 -12.81 -4.87 1.23
C LEU A 134 -12.07 -5.88 2.11
N ILE A 135 -11.94 -5.55 3.39
CA ILE A 135 -11.23 -6.32 4.40
C ILE A 135 -12.08 -6.39 5.66
N ARG A 136 -12.21 -7.60 6.21
CA ARG A 136 -12.90 -7.83 7.48
C ARG A 136 -11.99 -7.48 8.66
N PRO A 137 -12.38 -6.53 9.53
CA PRO A 137 -11.66 -6.27 10.76
C PRO A 137 -11.83 -7.44 11.74
N THR A 138 -10.91 -7.54 12.69
CA THR A 138 -10.84 -8.62 13.68
C THR A 138 -11.00 -8.15 15.12
N ARG A 139 -10.88 -6.84 15.38
CA ARG A 139 -10.96 -6.24 16.72
C ARG A 139 -12.16 -5.33 16.88
N HIS A 140 -12.69 -4.76 15.79
CA HIS A 140 -13.85 -3.86 15.81
C HIS A 140 -15.07 -4.47 15.13
N ASP A 141 -16.21 -4.37 15.80
CA ASP A 141 -17.52 -4.76 15.24
C ASP A 141 -18.30 -3.58 14.65
N THR A 142 -17.97 -2.33 15.02
CA THR A 142 -18.66 -1.11 14.54
C THR A 142 -17.73 0.11 14.45
N TRP A 143 -18.02 1.05 13.55
CA TRP A 143 -17.25 2.29 13.31
C TRP A 143 -18.15 3.43 12.78
N PRO A 144 -19.17 3.87 13.54
CA PRO A 144 -20.23 4.75 13.03
C PRO A 144 -19.76 6.13 12.56
N GLN A 145 -18.58 6.59 12.99
CA GLN A 145 -18.00 7.86 12.53
C GLN A 145 -17.36 7.70 11.15
N ALA A 146 -16.57 6.65 10.96
CA ALA A 146 -15.91 6.37 9.69
C ALA A 146 -16.92 5.90 8.63
N GLU A 147 -17.89 5.07 9.00
CA GLU A 147 -18.96 4.60 8.11
C GLU A 147 -19.77 5.75 7.50
N ARG A 148 -19.97 6.85 8.24
CA ARG A 148 -20.65 8.04 7.71
C ARG A 148 -19.87 8.76 6.61
N ILE A 149 -18.57 8.52 6.53
CA ILE A 149 -17.65 9.15 5.58
C ILE A 149 -17.49 8.26 4.35
N HIS A 150 -17.06 7.01 4.54
CA HIS A 150 -16.71 6.09 3.44
C HIS A 150 -17.81 5.06 3.13
N HIS A 151 -18.90 5.04 3.89
CA HIS A 151 -20.08 4.18 3.64
C HIS A 151 -19.80 2.67 3.63
N ILE A 152 -18.73 2.21 4.30
CA ILE A 152 -18.43 0.79 4.48
C ILE A 152 -19.04 0.37 5.81
N SER A 153 -20.08 -0.48 5.77
CA SER A 153 -20.76 -0.98 6.95
C SER A 153 -20.17 -2.32 7.43
N PRO A 154 -20.41 -2.73 8.69
CA PRO A 154 -20.04 -4.07 9.15
C PRO A 154 -20.55 -5.20 8.25
N ASP A 155 -21.77 -5.06 7.72
CA ASP A 155 -22.36 -6.05 6.81
C ASP A 155 -21.60 -6.17 5.49
N LYS A 156 -21.06 -5.07 4.95
CA LYS A 156 -20.26 -5.08 3.71
C LYS A 156 -18.96 -5.88 3.87
N VAL A 157 -18.39 -5.91 5.08
CA VAL A 157 -17.10 -6.56 5.36
C VAL A 157 -17.22 -7.92 6.06
N ALA A 158 -18.40 -8.31 6.55
CA ALA A 158 -18.59 -9.54 7.33
C ALA A 158 -18.15 -10.83 6.63
N GLY A 159 -18.30 -10.89 5.30
CA GLY A 159 -17.88 -12.04 4.48
C GLY A 159 -16.50 -11.89 3.83
N GLN A 160 -15.79 -10.79 4.08
CA GLN A 160 -14.55 -10.45 3.39
C GLN A 160 -13.33 -11.12 4.04
N PRO A 161 -12.22 -11.26 3.30
CA PRO A 161 -10.96 -11.76 3.87
C PRO A 161 -10.42 -10.81 4.94
N THR A 162 -9.65 -11.34 5.90
CA THR A 162 -8.95 -10.51 6.87
C THR A 162 -7.68 -9.91 6.26
N ILE A 163 -7.13 -8.87 6.89
CA ILE A 163 -5.89 -8.24 6.42
C ILE A 163 -4.75 -9.26 6.30
N GLY A 164 -4.65 -10.22 7.23
CA GLY A 164 -3.64 -11.27 7.20
C GLY A 164 -3.75 -12.20 5.99
N HIS A 165 -4.97 -12.42 5.47
CA HIS A 165 -5.19 -13.21 4.26
C HIS A 165 -4.75 -12.47 2.99
N ILE A 166 -4.92 -11.14 2.96
CA ILE A 166 -4.56 -10.28 1.81
C ILE A 166 -3.10 -9.79 1.90
N ALA A 167 -2.46 -9.91 3.06
CA ALA A 167 -1.10 -9.44 3.31
C ALA A 167 -0.07 -9.89 2.26
N PRO A 168 -0.02 -11.17 1.81
CA PRO A 168 0.94 -11.58 0.79
C PRO A 168 0.79 -10.81 -0.52
N THR A 169 -0.45 -10.51 -0.93
CA THR A 169 -0.74 -9.74 -2.14
C THR A 169 -0.29 -8.28 -2.00
N ILE A 170 -0.60 -7.64 -0.87
CA ILE A 170 -0.17 -6.26 -0.58
C ILE A 170 1.36 -6.18 -0.59
N LEU A 171 2.03 -7.05 0.15
CA LEU A 171 3.49 -7.08 0.24
C LEU A 171 4.14 -7.39 -1.13
N GLY A 172 3.52 -8.23 -1.96
CA GLY A 172 3.96 -8.49 -3.32
C GLY A 172 3.97 -7.24 -4.19
N HIS A 173 2.90 -6.43 -4.14
CA HIS A 173 2.87 -5.16 -4.88
C HIS A 173 3.89 -4.15 -4.34
N LEU A 174 3.95 -3.96 -3.01
CA LEU A 174 4.87 -3.00 -2.41
C LEU A 174 6.35 -3.36 -2.62
N SER A 175 6.70 -4.65 -2.56
CA SER A 175 8.08 -5.10 -2.79
C SER A 175 8.54 -4.99 -4.24
N ALA A 176 7.61 -4.99 -5.20
CA ALA A 176 7.90 -4.78 -6.62
C ALA A 176 8.01 -3.29 -7.00
N ALA A 177 7.67 -2.37 -6.09
CA ALA A 177 7.64 -0.95 -6.36
C ALA A 177 9.07 -0.37 -6.45
N ALA A 178 9.32 0.43 -7.49
CA ALA A 178 10.48 1.32 -7.53
C ALA A 178 10.26 2.56 -6.64
N ILE A 179 9.01 3.01 -6.52
CA ILE A 179 8.56 4.09 -5.63
C ILE A 179 7.18 3.70 -5.09
N ILE A 180 7.00 3.85 -3.78
CA ILE A 180 5.68 3.81 -3.14
C ILE A 180 5.17 5.24 -3.01
N SER A 181 3.94 5.48 -3.42
CA SER A 181 3.30 6.79 -3.28
C SER A 181 1.84 6.71 -2.84
N GLY A 182 1.22 7.87 -2.68
CA GLY A 182 -0.13 8.06 -2.16
C GLY A 182 -0.36 9.52 -1.80
N TYR A 183 -1.48 9.80 -1.13
CA TYR A 183 -1.84 11.13 -0.68
C TYR A 183 -1.98 11.11 0.84
N ASN A 184 -1.07 11.76 1.57
CA ASN A 184 -0.91 11.58 3.02
C ASN A 184 -0.42 10.18 3.43
N THR A 185 0.58 9.66 2.71
CA THR A 185 1.12 8.28 2.89
C THR A 185 1.51 7.92 4.32
N THR A 186 1.86 8.89 5.16
CA THR A 186 2.15 8.67 6.58
C THR A 186 0.99 7.97 7.31
N PHE A 187 -0.25 8.31 6.95
CA PHE A 187 -1.43 7.69 7.53
C PHE A 187 -1.56 6.22 7.10
N ASP A 188 -1.61 5.95 5.80
CA ASP A 188 -1.86 4.60 5.26
C ASP A 188 -0.73 3.64 5.59
N LEU A 189 0.53 4.10 5.56
CA LEU A 189 1.69 3.30 5.96
C LEU A 189 1.64 2.92 7.44
N ARG A 190 1.23 3.84 8.32
CA ARG A 190 1.02 3.52 9.74
C ARG A 190 -0.09 2.48 9.90
N MET A 191 -1.20 2.63 9.17
CA MET A 191 -2.31 1.68 9.21
C MET A 191 -1.89 0.28 8.73
N LEU A 192 -1.07 0.18 7.68
CA LEU A 192 -0.47 -1.08 7.25
C LEU A 192 0.48 -1.66 8.30
N ALA A 193 1.38 -0.85 8.85
CA ALA A 193 2.36 -1.28 9.85
C ALA A 193 1.68 -1.85 11.10
N GLN A 194 0.67 -1.16 11.65
CA GLN A 194 -0.06 -1.63 12.84
C GLN A 194 -0.96 -2.85 12.55
N SER A 195 -1.43 -3.02 11.31
CA SER A 195 -2.29 -4.14 10.93
C SER A 195 -1.51 -5.41 10.61
N LEU A 196 -0.33 -5.27 10.00
CA LEU A 196 0.47 -6.40 9.53
C LEU A 196 1.54 -6.83 10.54
N GLN A 197 2.23 -5.88 11.18
CA GLN A 197 3.29 -6.14 12.18
C GLN A 197 4.30 -7.21 11.73
N THR A 198 4.81 -7.08 10.50
CA THR A 198 5.76 -8.05 9.91
C THR A 198 7.09 -7.38 9.56
N PRO A 199 8.24 -8.06 9.82
CA PRO A 199 9.56 -7.58 9.40
C PRO A 199 9.72 -7.41 7.88
N THR A 200 8.88 -8.08 7.08
CA THR A 200 8.89 -7.94 5.62
C THR A 200 8.46 -6.53 5.22
N LEU A 201 7.41 -6.00 5.87
CA LEU A 201 6.96 -4.64 5.60
C LEU A 201 8.05 -3.63 6.00
N ASP A 202 8.62 -3.78 7.19
CA ASP A 202 9.69 -2.91 7.68
C ASP A 202 10.84 -2.83 6.66
N ARG A 203 11.30 -3.99 6.16
CA ARG A 203 12.35 -4.06 5.14
C ARG A 203 11.97 -3.39 3.82
N ILE A 204 10.71 -3.52 3.38
CA ILE A 204 10.22 -2.84 2.18
C ILE A 204 10.30 -1.33 2.38
N LEU A 205 9.82 -0.82 3.51
CA LEU A 205 9.79 0.62 3.80
C LEU A 205 11.19 1.22 4.03
N ASP A 206 12.13 0.42 4.54
CA ASP A 206 13.53 0.84 4.72
C ASP A 206 14.28 0.98 3.38
N HIS A 207 13.88 0.25 2.34
CA HIS A 207 14.62 0.17 1.08
C HIS A 207 13.89 0.76 -0.13
N THR A 208 12.59 1.02 -0.02
CA THR A 208 11.79 1.54 -1.13
C THR A 208 11.56 3.04 -0.94
N PRO A 209 11.83 3.88 -1.95
CA PRO A 209 11.53 5.29 -1.85
C PRO A 209 10.04 5.57 -1.66
N ILE A 210 9.70 6.49 -0.77
CA ILE A 210 8.32 6.83 -0.41
C ILE A 210 8.06 8.30 -0.75
N HIS A 211 7.06 8.54 -1.57
CA HIS A 211 6.64 9.86 -2.02
C HIS A 211 5.22 10.20 -1.53
N ASP A 212 5.03 11.40 -1.03
CA ASP A 212 3.72 11.89 -0.57
C ASP A 212 3.24 13.05 -1.45
N CYS A 213 2.24 12.78 -2.30
CA CYS A 213 1.67 13.76 -3.22
C CYS A 213 1.11 14.99 -2.49
N MET A 214 0.61 14.83 -1.27
CA MET A 214 0.06 15.94 -0.50
C MET A 214 1.13 16.97 -0.14
N THR A 215 2.34 16.50 0.19
CA THR A 215 3.45 17.36 0.60
C THR A 215 3.96 18.16 -0.60
N ASP A 216 4.11 17.52 -1.76
CA ASP A 216 4.55 18.22 -2.98
C ASP A 216 3.47 19.17 -3.51
N TYR A 217 2.20 18.74 -3.48
CA TYR A 217 1.11 19.61 -3.90
C TYR A 217 0.95 20.84 -2.99
N ALA A 218 1.16 20.71 -1.67
CA ALA A 218 1.12 21.87 -0.77
C ALA A 218 2.12 22.97 -1.20
N ARG A 219 3.32 22.57 -1.64
CA ARG A 219 4.34 23.50 -2.16
C ARG A 219 3.90 24.16 -3.46
N ILE A 220 3.31 23.38 -4.37
CA ILE A 220 2.78 23.88 -5.65
C ILE A 220 1.62 24.85 -5.42
N HIS A 221 0.72 24.53 -4.49
CA HIS A 221 -0.43 25.36 -4.16
C HIS A 221 -0.03 26.70 -3.51
N GLY A 222 1.04 26.72 -2.72
CA GLY A 222 1.68 27.96 -2.28
C GLY A 222 1.09 28.61 -1.02
N GLU A 223 -0.02 28.12 -0.48
CA GLU A 223 -0.62 28.65 0.75
C GLU A 223 0.30 28.36 1.96
N ARG A 224 0.68 29.40 2.71
CA ARG A 224 1.55 29.30 3.89
C ARG A 224 0.73 28.91 5.13
N ASP A 225 1.31 28.08 5.99
CA ASP A 225 0.86 27.85 7.37
C ASP A 225 1.88 28.43 8.36
N PRO A 226 1.66 29.66 8.88
CA PRO A 226 2.58 30.30 9.82
C PRO A 226 2.74 29.54 11.14
N ARG A 227 1.80 28.68 11.52
CA ARG A 227 1.88 27.91 12.78
C ARG A 227 2.93 26.82 12.71
N HIS A 228 3.06 26.20 11.54
CA HIS A 228 3.98 25.09 11.29
C HIS A 228 5.23 25.52 10.50
N ASN A 229 5.32 26.79 10.11
CA ASN A 229 6.40 27.34 9.29
C ASN A 229 6.66 26.54 8.00
N ASP A 230 5.57 26.09 7.36
CA ASP A 230 5.59 25.29 6.13
C ASP A 230 4.39 25.67 5.22
N TYR A 231 4.21 24.94 4.12
CA TYR A 231 3.03 25.03 3.27
C TYR A 231 1.85 24.30 3.91
N LYS A 232 0.68 24.92 3.84
CA LYS A 232 -0.55 24.32 4.33
C LYS A 232 -0.96 23.17 3.41
N TRP A 233 -1.11 21.99 3.98
CA TRP A 233 -1.63 20.82 3.28
C TRP A 233 -3.03 21.07 2.75
N GLN A 234 -3.28 20.55 1.55
CA GLN A 234 -4.56 20.69 0.85
C GLN A 234 -5.23 19.32 0.75
N LYS A 235 -6.56 19.31 0.67
CA LYS A 235 -7.33 18.08 0.45
C LYS A 235 -7.07 17.54 -0.96
N LEU A 236 -7.14 16.22 -1.12
CA LEU A 236 -7.00 15.56 -2.43
C LEU A 236 -7.97 16.14 -3.47
N ALA A 237 -9.23 16.39 -3.10
CA ALA A 237 -10.22 17.03 -3.97
C ALA A 237 -9.76 18.39 -4.52
N VAL A 238 -9.04 19.19 -3.72
CA VAL A 238 -8.47 20.48 -4.15
C VAL A 238 -7.32 20.26 -5.13
N ALA A 239 -6.45 19.28 -4.86
CA ALA A 239 -5.33 18.93 -5.74
C ALA A 239 -5.80 18.36 -7.09
N ALA A 240 -6.74 17.43 -7.06
CA ALA A 240 -7.33 16.85 -8.26
C ALA A 240 -8.04 17.92 -9.10
N ALA A 241 -8.84 18.79 -8.47
CA ALA A 241 -9.54 19.85 -9.17
C ALA A 241 -8.61 20.88 -9.81
N HIS A 242 -7.46 21.20 -9.18
CA HIS A 242 -6.43 22.04 -9.79
C HIS A 242 -5.98 21.46 -11.15
N TYR A 243 -5.78 20.14 -11.20
CA TYR A 243 -5.40 19.43 -12.43
C TYR A 243 -6.60 18.93 -13.25
N GLY A 244 -7.79 19.53 -13.07
CA GLY A 244 -8.97 19.25 -13.89
C GLY A 244 -9.60 17.87 -13.68
N TYR A 245 -9.36 17.21 -12.55
CA TYR A 245 -9.91 15.89 -12.22
C TYR A 245 -10.95 15.96 -11.10
N THR A 246 -12.11 15.37 -11.33
CA THR A 246 -13.23 15.30 -10.37
C THR A 246 -13.59 13.85 -10.10
N PHE A 247 -13.88 13.51 -8.85
CA PHE A 247 -14.19 12.15 -8.41
C PHE A 247 -15.11 12.16 -7.21
N HIS A 248 -15.60 10.98 -6.85
CA HIS A 248 -16.35 10.76 -5.62
C HIS A 248 -15.36 10.41 -4.50
N ALA A 249 -15.17 11.32 -3.55
CA ALA A 249 -14.24 11.13 -2.44
C ALA A 249 -14.76 10.12 -1.41
N HIS A 250 -13.84 9.55 -0.63
CA HIS A 250 -14.10 8.56 0.43
C HIS A 250 -14.47 7.17 -0.12
N ASP A 251 -13.86 6.84 -1.25
CA ASP A 251 -13.79 5.49 -1.81
C ASP A 251 -12.34 5.25 -2.22
N ALA A 252 -11.68 4.24 -1.64
CA ALA A 252 -10.25 4.03 -1.83
C ALA A 252 -9.84 3.91 -3.31
N ALA A 253 -10.68 3.30 -4.16
CA ALA A 253 -10.38 3.11 -5.57
C ALA A 253 -10.52 4.42 -6.37
N GLU A 254 -11.51 5.25 -6.05
CA GLU A 254 -11.67 6.58 -6.66
C GLU A 254 -10.58 7.56 -6.17
N ASP A 255 -10.29 7.55 -4.87
CA ASP A 255 -9.28 8.39 -4.24
C ASP A 255 -7.87 8.04 -4.78
N ILE A 256 -7.55 6.76 -4.98
CA ILE A 256 -6.23 6.38 -5.52
C ILE A 256 -6.06 6.70 -7.00
N LYS A 257 -7.13 6.63 -7.81
CA LYS A 257 -7.10 7.10 -9.22
C LYS A 257 -6.90 8.61 -9.28
N ALA A 258 -7.60 9.37 -8.44
CA ALA A 258 -7.40 10.81 -8.33
C ALA A 258 -5.96 11.14 -7.90
N THR A 259 -5.42 10.38 -6.96
CA THR A 259 -4.03 10.50 -6.51
C THR A 259 -3.04 10.19 -7.63
N ALA A 260 -3.24 9.13 -8.42
CA ALA A 260 -2.40 8.83 -9.58
C ALA A 260 -2.47 9.95 -10.63
N HIS A 261 -3.64 10.57 -10.84
CA HIS A 261 -3.77 11.74 -11.70
C HIS A 261 -2.94 12.92 -11.21
N VAL A 262 -3.02 13.23 -9.92
CA VAL A 262 -2.22 14.28 -9.26
C VAL A 262 -0.73 13.96 -9.36
N TYR A 263 -0.33 12.72 -9.06
CA TYR A 263 1.06 12.25 -9.14
C TYR A 263 1.67 12.52 -10.51
N ARG A 264 0.96 12.16 -11.60
CA ARG A 264 1.45 12.38 -12.96
C ARG A 264 1.67 13.86 -13.28
N HIS A 265 0.82 14.76 -12.78
CA HIS A 265 1.01 16.20 -12.99
C HIS A 265 2.20 16.74 -12.21
N ILE A 266 2.33 16.37 -10.93
CA ILE A 266 3.43 16.80 -10.06
C ILE A 266 4.79 16.34 -10.63
N THR A 267 4.84 15.14 -11.19
CA THR A 267 6.07 14.51 -11.68
C THR A 267 6.36 14.76 -13.15
N GLY A 268 5.52 15.55 -13.85
CA GLY A 268 5.74 15.90 -15.27
C GLY A 268 5.41 14.79 -16.27
N HIS A 269 4.60 13.81 -15.88
CA HIS A 269 4.09 12.73 -16.74
C HIS A 269 2.73 13.02 -17.38
N ALA A 270 2.10 14.14 -17.05
CA ALA A 270 0.88 14.60 -17.70
C ALA A 270 1.23 15.32 -19.02
N ASN A 271 0.70 14.82 -20.14
CA ASN A 271 0.73 15.49 -21.44
C ASN A 271 -0.45 16.46 -21.56
#